data_AF-A0A8J3PDP6-F1
#
_entry.id   AF-A0A8J3PDP6-F1
#
_cell.length_a   1.000
_cell.length_b   1.000
_cell.length_c   1.000
_cell.angle_alpha   90.00
_cell.angle_beta   90.00
_cell.angle_gamma   90.00
#
_symmetry.space_group_name_H-M   'P 1'
#
loop_
_entity.id
_entity.type
_entity.pdbx_description
1 polymer ?
#
loop_
_entity_poly.entity_id
_entity_poly.type
_entity_poly.pdbx_seq_one_letter_code
_entity_poly.pdbx_strand_id
1 'polypeptide(L)' 'MDTPLAETEFLRNAEAQAAYGHYLLGVHRRDGTGCCTSCGRPHPCDRRVHGGRLVVHYQDWGGARRHTPG' A
#
# COMPACT_ATOMS: atom_id res chain seq x y z
N MET A 1 -19.94 15.20 -18.53
CA MET A 1 -18.52 15.61 -18.49
C MET A 1 -17.97 15.08 -17.18
N ASP A 2 -17.45 13.86 -17.21
CA ASP A 2 -16.82 13.22 -16.04
C ASP A 2 -15.43 13.81 -15.83
N THR A 3 -15.18 14.28 -14.62
CA THR A 3 -14.15 15.28 -14.31
C THR A 3 -12.73 14.67 -14.32
N PRO A 4 -11.81 15.14 -15.19
CA PRO A 4 -10.41 14.68 -15.22
C PRO A 4 -9.64 14.89 -13.90
N LEU A 5 -10.12 15.81 -13.05
CA LEU A 5 -9.58 16.06 -11.72
C LEU A 5 -9.78 14.88 -10.77
N ALA A 6 -10.93 14.20 -10.83
CA ALA A 6 -11.26 13.09 -9.95
C ALA A 6 -10.33 11.89 -10.19
N GLU A 7 -9.99 11.62 -11.45
CA GLU A 7 -9.02 10.58 -11.79
C GLU A 7 -7.61 10.93 -11.30
N THR A 8 -7.16 12.17 -11.51
CA THR A 8 -5.83 12.60 -11.03
C THR A 8 -5.70 12.51 -9.52
N GLU A 9 -6.74 12.91 -8.78
CA GLU A 9 -6.79 12.81 -7.31
C GLU A 9 -6.82 11.35 -6.85
N PHE A 10 -7.59 10.50 -7.53
CA PHE A 10 -7.61 9.06 -7.27
C PHE A 10 -6.22 8.44 -7.45
N LEU A 11 -5.52 8.75 -8.56
CA LEU A 11 -4.19 8.20 -8.83
C LEU A 11 -3.16 8.63 -7.78
N ARG A 12 -3.18 9.90 -7.36
CA ARG A 12 -2.32 10.38 -6.26
C ARG A 12 -2.65 9.69 -4.94
N ASN A 13 -3.93 9.46 -4.66
CA ASN A 13 -4.35 8.73 -3.47
C ASN A 13 -3.85 7.28 -3.52
N ALA A 14 -4.02 6.58 -4.64
CA ALA A 14 -3.56 5.22 -4.82
C ALA A 14 -2.04 5.10 -4.61
N GLU A 15 -1.25 6.02 -5.17
CA GLU A 15 0.20 6.08 -4.93
C GLU A 15 0.52 6.26 -3.42
N ALA A 16 -0.17 7.18 -2.75
CA ALA A 16 0.01 7.40 -1.31
C ALA A 16 -0.38 6.17 -0.47
N GLN A 17 -1.44 5.45 -0.84
CA GLN A 17 -1.87 4.23 -0.17
C GLN A 17 -0.87 3.08 -0.37
N ALA A 18 -0.35 2.89 -1.58
CA ALA A 18 0.69 1.89 -1.85
C ALA A 18 1.98 2.21 -1.07
N ALA A 19 2.42 3.48 -1.06
CA ALA A 19 3.56 3.93 -0.28
C ALA A 19 3.37 3.69 1.23
N TYR A 20 2.18 3.99 1.76
CA TYR A 20 1.84 3.70 3.15
C TYR A 20 1.85 2.19 3.45
N GLY A 21 1.36 1.38 2.50
CA GLY A 21 1.44 -0.08 2.59
C GLY A 21 2.89 -0.58 2.71
N HIS A 22 3.79 -0.09 1.86
CA HIS A 22 5.23 -0.41 1.93
C HIS A 22 5.85 0.03 3.26
N TYR A 23 5.51 1.23 3.75
CA TYR A 23 5.94 1.70 5.07
C TYR A 23 5.51 0.72 6.17
N LEU A 24 4.23 0.31 6.21
CA LEU A 24 3.73 -0.65 7.19
C LEU A 24 4.47 -2.00 7.13
N LEU A 25 4.73 -2.52 5.93
CA LEU A 25 5.47 -3.76 5.74
C LEU A 25 6.93 -3.66 6.23
N GLY A 26 7.54 -2.48 6.08
CA GLY A 26 8.90 -2.20 6.50
C GLY A 26 9.08 -2.04 8.01
N VAL A 27 8.09 -1.45 8.71
CA VAL A 27 8.15 -1.22 10.16
C VAL A 27 7.59 -2.40 10.97
N HIS A 28 6.55 -3.10 10.46
CA HIS A 28 5.96 -4.25 11.13
C HIS A 28 6.65 -5.56 10.71
N ARG A 29 7.90 -5.74 11.14
CA ARG A 29 8.69 -6.96 10.90
C ARG A 29 8.55 -7.97 12.03
N ARG A 30 8.90 -9.23 11.75
CA ARG A 30 9.02 -10.30 12.76
C ARG A 30 10.32 -10.12 13.54
N ASP A 31 10.28 -10.25 14.85
CA ASP A 31 11.47 -10.33 15.72
C ASP A 31 11.91 -11.78 15.96
N GLY A 32 12.92 -11.98 16.82
CA GLY A 32 13.43 -13.30 17.18
C GLY A 32 12.47 -14.19 17.99
N THR A 33 11.38 -13.62 18.52
CA THR A 33 10.37 -14.33 19.33
C THR A 33 9.14 -14.74 18.52
N GLY A 34 9.02 -14.24 17.27
CA GLY A 34 7.82 -14.43 16.46
C GLY A 34 6.76 -13.34 16.64
N CYS A 35 7.06 -12.30 17.41
CA CYS A 35 6.22 -11.12 17.56
C CYS A 35 6.63 -10.03 16.56
N CYS A 36 5.75 -9.03 16.40
CA CYS A 36 6.01 -7.87 15.59
C CYS A 36 6.88 -6.86 16.36
N THR A 37 7.98 -6.42 15.75
CA THR A 37 8.92 -5.43 16.34
C THR A 37 8.28 -4.09 16.70
N SER A 38 7.20 -3.70 16.01
CA SER A 38 6.58 -2.39 16.17
C SER A 38 5.39 -2.38 17.14
N CYS A 39 4.66 -3.51 17.28
CA CYS A 39 3.44 -3.54 18.08
C CYS A 39 3.36 -4.71 19.09
N GLY A 40 4.38 -5.56 19.17
CA GLY A 40 4.47 -6.66 20.15
C GLY A 40 3.48 -7.82 19.95
N ARG A 41 2.59 -7.75 18.95
CA ARG A 41 1.61 -8.81 18.64
C ARG A 41 2.24 -9.95 17.84
N PRO A 42 1.68 -11.18 17.87
CA PRO A 42 2.12 -12.26 16.99
C PRO A 42 2.21 -11.82 15.53
N HIS A 43 3.27 -12.24 14.85
CA HIS A 43 3.48 -11.91 13.45
C HIS A 43 2.85 -12.99 12.53
N PRO A 44 2.13 -12.61 11.45
CA PRO A 44 1.89 -11.24 10.99
C PRO A 44 0.81 -10.54 11.82
N CYS A 45 1.07 -9.29 12.21
CA CYS A 45 0.07 -8.48 12.89
C CYS A 45 -0.89 -7.81 11.90
N ASP A 46 -2.03 -7.33 12.40
CA ASP A 46 -3.08 -6.69 11.59
C ASP A 46 -2.56 -5.54 10.71
N ARG A 47 -1.62 -4.75 11.24
CA ARG A 47 -0.99 -3.64 10.50
C ARG A 47 -0.14 -4.13 9.33
N ARG A 48 0.61 -5.22 9.50
CA ARG A 48 1.37 -5.84 8.41
C ARG A 48 0.43 -6.39 7.34
N VAL A 49 -0.63 -7.10 7.75
CA VAL A 49 -1.64 -7.65 6.84
C VAL A 49 -2.31 -6.51 6.07
N HIS A 50 -2.69 -5.44 6.75
CA HIS A 50 -3.25 -4.25 6.13
C HIS A 50 -2.29 -3.61 5.11
N GLY A 51 -1.01 -3.45 5.46
CA GLY A 51 0.00 -2.93 4.54
C GLY A 51 0.13 -3.77 3.26
N GLY A 52 0.12 -5.10 3.39
CA GLY A 52 0.09 -6.01 2.25
C GLY A 52 -1.15 -5.82 1.36
N ARG A 53 -2.33 -5.66 1.98
CA ARG A 53 -3.58 -5.40 1.24
C ARG A 53 -3.55 -4.07 0.48
N LEU A 54 -2.99 -3.01 1.07
CA LEU A 54 -2.84 -1.71 0.41
C LEU A 54 -1.94 -1.80 -0.82
N VAL A 55 -0.78 -2.46 -0.70
CA VAL A 55 0.14 -2.63 -1.84
C VAL A 55 -0.53 -3.42 -2.96
N VAL A 56 -1.10 -4.59 -2.67
CA VAL A 56 -1.78 -5.43 -3.68
C VAL A 56 -2.93 -4.68 -4.36
N HIS A 57 -3.68 -3.88 -3.60
CA HIS A 57 -4.82 -3.18 -4.17
C HIS A 57 -4.44 -1.96 -5.00
N TYR A 58 -3.42 -1.18 -4.58
CA TYR A 58 -3.16 0.15 -5.14
C TYR A 58 -1.90 0.26 -6.02
N GLN A 59 -0.93 -0.65 -5.94
CA GLN A 59 0.37 -0.51 -6.61
C GLN A 59 0.28 -0.33 -8.13
N ASP A 60 -0.70 -0.97 -8.77
CA ASP A 60 -0.84 -0.97 -10.24
C ASP A 60 -1.57 0.27 -10.76
N TRP A 61 -2.27 1.01 -9.87
CA TRP A 61 -3.00 2.21 -10.25
C TRP A 61 -2.07 3.41 -10.42
N GLY A 62 -1.08 3.58 -9.54
CA GLY A 62 -0.10 4.68 -9.61
C GLY A 62 0.78 4.64 -10.88
N GLY A 63 0.77 3.54 -11.61
CA GLY A 63 1.52 3.32 -12.85
C GLY A 63 0.75 3.55 -14.15
N ALA A 64 -0.55 3.92 -14.10
CA ALA A 64 -1.45 4.02 -15.26
C ALA A 64 -1.14 5.16 -16.26
N ARG A 65 0.13 5.60 -16.35
CA ARG A 65 0.67 6.39 -17.47
C ARG A 65 1.48 5.56 -18.48
N ARG A 66 1.46 4.21 -18.42
CA ARG A 66 2.20 3.34 -19.35
C ARG A 66 1.38 2.43 -20.26
N HIS A 67 0.06 2.65 -20.39
CA HIS A 67 -0.72 1.98 -21.43
C HIS A 67 -1.54 3.00 -22.22
N THR A 68 -0.87 3.66 -23.16
CA THR A 68 -1.51 4.06 -24.42
C THR A 68 -1.41 2.85 -25.34
N PRO A 69 -2.49 2.13 -25.66
CA PRO A 69 -2.50 1.33 -26.88
C PRO A 69 -2.50 2.31 -28.05
N GLY A 70 -1.53 2.15 -28.96
CA GLY A 70 -1.55 2.81 -30.26
C GLY A 70 -2.65 2.26 -31.17
#